data_AF-A0A351F1B2-F1
#
_entry.id   AF-A0A351F1B2-F1
#
_cell.length_a   1.000
_cell.length_b   1.000
_cell.length_c   1.000
_cell.angle_alpha   90.00
_cell.angle_beta   90.00
_cell.angle_gamma   90.00
#
_symmetry.space_group_name_H-M   'P 1'
#
loop_
_entity.id
_entity.type
_entity.pdbx_description
1 polymer ?
#
loop_
_entity_poly.entity_id
_entity_poly.type
_entity_poly.pdbx_seq_one_letter_code
_entity_poly.pdbx_strand_id
1 'polypeptide(L)'
;MLPELSKIKGIHPGAILRRESKVRGLKNNELASAVGEHPQTISSILKEKRGINPKLSIRLSHIFDCDEEYFMMLQACYEVKSQVKQHKNITPDLSKIRKILFWDTDFSKIDWVRNQSAIIKRIFERGNEMEIKEIISFYGEEAIRKELITIEENIQKDLIL
;
A
#
# COMPACT_ATOMS: atom_id res chain seq x y z
N MET A 1 1.14 8.72 25.04
CA MET A 1 2.51 8.95 24.51
C MET A 1 2.48 8.49 23.07
N LEU A 2 2.99 9.31 22.16
CA LEU A 2 2.97 8.97 20.73
C LEU A 2 3.82 7.72 20.46
N PRO A 3 3.34 6.79 19.61
CA PRO A 3 4.09 5.59 19.26
C PRO A 3 5.29 5.92 18.34
N GLU A 4 6.32 5.08 18.37
CA GLU A 4 7.46 5.20 17.44
C GLU A 4 7.01 5.05 15.98
N LEU A 5 7.52 5.91 15.09
CA LEU A 5 7.18 5.94 13.67
C LEU A 5 7.40 4.60 12.95
N SER A 6 8.43 3.85 13.32
CA SER A 6 8.74 2.53 12.75
C SER A 6 7.60 1.51 12.94
N LYS A 7 6.90 1.57 14.09
CA LYS A 7 5.81 0.65 14.45
C LYS A 7 4.48 0.99 13.76
N ILE A 8 4.29 2.24 13.37
CA ILE A 8 3.02 2.76 12.82
C ILE A 8 3.12 3.17 11.35
N LYS A 9 4.22 2.82 10.68
CA LYS A 9 4.49 3.23 9.30
C LYS A 9 3.32 2.91 8.36
N GLY A 10 2.80 3.97 7.76
CA GLY A 10 1.70 3.89 6.80
C GLY A 10 0.30 3.78 7.42
N ILE A 11 0.14 4.12 8.69
CA ILE A 11 -1.16 4.44 9.29
C ILE A 11 -1.46 5.93 9.05
N HIS A 12 -2.71 6.29 8.78
CA HIS A 12 -3.09 7.69 8.58
C HIS A 12 -2.82 8.49 9.87
N PRO A 13 -2.17 9.66 9.82
CA PRO A 13 -1.81 10.41 11.02
C PRO A 13 -3.04 10.85 11.84
N GLY A 14 -4.15 11.14 11.18
CA GLY A 14 -5.46 11.36 11.81
C GLY A 14 -5.95 10.24 12.74
N ALA A 15 -5.62 8.97 12.46
CA ALA A 15 -5.97 7.85 13.34
C ALA A 15 -5.17 7.89 14.65
N ILE A 16 -3.87 8.21 14.55
CA ILE A 16 -2.98 8.38 15.70
C ILE A 16 -3.40 9.60 16.52
N LEU A 17 -3.67 10.72 15.84
CA LEU A 17 -4.16 11.95 16.47
C LEU A 17 -5.47 11.72 17.23
N ARG A 18 -6.44 11.02 16.62
CA ARG A 18 -7.71 10.68 17.26
C ARG A 18 -7.53 9.85 18.53
N ARG A 19 -6.64 8.86 18.48
CA ARG A 19 -6.31 8.04 19.65
C ARG A 19 -5.70 8.88 20.76
N GLU A 20 -4.66 9.65 20.48
CA GLU A 20 -3.96 10.41 21.52
C GLU A 20 -4.81 11.56 22.08
N SER A 21 -5.62 12.23 21.24
CA SER A 21 -6.59 13.23 21.73
C SER A 21 -7.59 12.61 22.71
N LYS A 22 -8.08 11.40 22.44
CA LYS A 22 -8.99 10.68 23.33
C LYS A 22 -8.30 10.32 24.66
N VAL A 23 -7.05 9.86 24.61
CA VAL A 23 -6.26 9.51 25.81
C VAL A 23 -6.01 10.76 26.68
N ARG A 24 -5.75 11.91 26.06
CA ARG A 24 -5.54 13.18 26.76
C ARG A 24 -6.83 13.92 27.13
N GLY A 25 -8.00 13.38 26.79
CA GLY A 25 -9.30 14.01 27.05
C GLY A 25 -9.54 15.31 26.27
N LEU A 26 -8.79 15.55 25.18
CA LEU A 26 -8.88 16.78 24.39
C LEU A 26 -10.13 16.76 23.50
N LYS A 27 -10.98 17.79 23.60
CA LYS A 27 -12.12 17.95 22.70
C LYS A 27 -11.66 18.51 21.35
N ASN A 28 -12.39 18.19 20.29
CA ASN A 28 -12.08 18.64 18.94
C ASN A 28 -12.00 20.17 18.82
N ASN A 29 -12.88 20.89 19.51
CA ASN A 29 -12.91 22.35 19.49
C ASN A 29 -11.67 22.94 20.19
N GLU A 30 -11.29 22.37 21.34
CA GLU A 30 -10.11 22.79 22.10
C GLU A 30 -8.84 22.57 21.27
N LEU A 31 -8.71 21.39 20.65
CA LEU A 31 -7.59 21.08 19.77
C LEU A 31 -7.54 22.02 18.57
N ALA A 32 -8.68 22.29 17.94
CA ALA A 32 -8.77 23.19 16.79
C ALA A 32 -8.36 24.62 17.15
N SER A 33 -8.85 25.15 18.27
CA SER A 33 -8.44 26.46 18.78
C SER A 33 -6.94 26.50 19.11
N ALA A 34 -6.40 25.48 19.76
CA ALA A 34 -4.99 25.40 20.15
C ALA A 34 -4.04 25.37 18.93
N VAL A 35 -4.42 24.65 17.87
CA VAL A 35 -3.64 24.61 16.62
C VAL A 35 -4.07 25.67 15.60
N GLY A 36 -4.93 26.62 15.98
CA GLY A 36 -5.39 27.70 15.09
C GLY A 36 -5.97 27.21 13.77
N GLU A 37 -6.78 26.15 13.80
CA GLU A 37 -7.50 25.55 12.68
C GLU A 37 -9.01 25.55 12.94
N HIS A 38 -9.80 25.39 11.88
CA HIS A 38 -11.25 25.26 12.04
C HIS A 38 -11.61 23.86 12.63
N PRO A 39 -12.59 23.73 13.54
CA PRO A 39 -13.03 22.43 14.06
C PRO A 39 -13.39 21.40 12.99
N GLN A 40 -13.88 21.84 11.82
CA GLN A 40 -14.17 20.97 10.69
C GLN A 40 -12.90 20.43 10.01
N THR A 41 -11.80 21.21 9.99
CA THR A 41 -10.49 20.74 9.53
C THR A 41 -10.01 19.61 10.43
N ILE A 42 -10.01 19.82 11.74
CA ILE A 42 -9.62 18.79 12.71
C ILE A 42 -10.54 17.57 12.60
N SER A 43 -11.86 17.76 12.56
CA SER A 43 -12.83 16.66 12.39
C SER A 43 -12.58 15.84 11.11
N SER A 44 -12.22 16.49 10.00
CA SER A 44 -11.90 15.80 8.74
C SER A 44 -10.61 15.01 8.81
N ILE A 45 -9.59 15.54 9.50
CA ILE A 45 -8.31 14.84 9.75
C ILE A 45 -8.55 13.65 10.67
N LEU A 46 -9.27 13.83 11.78
CA LEU A 46 -9.63 12.77 12.71
C LEU A 46 -10.49 11.68 12.07
N LYS A 47 -11.21 11.97 10.99
CA LYS A 47 -11.95 10.98 10.19
C LYS A 47 -11.14 10.42 9.02
N GLU A 48 -9.86 10.73 8.94
CA GLU A 48 -8.94 10.23 7.90
C GLU A 48 -9.36 10.64 6.47
N LYS A 49 -10.12 11.74 6.36
CA LYS A 49 -10.58 12.32 5.08
C LYS A 49 -9.66 13.40 4.55
N ARG A 50 -8.76 13.92 5.40
CA ARG A 50 -7.81 14.99 5.08
C ARG A 50 -6.46 14.66 5.73
N GLY A 51 -5.38 14.90 5.01
CA GLY A 51 -4.01 14.78 5.52
C GLY A 51 -3.59 15.96 6.41
N ILE A 52 -2.43 15.83 7.03
CA ILE A 52 -1.80 16.89 7.81
C ILE A 52 -0.81 17.65 6.93
N ASN A 53 -0.80 18.98 7.03
CA ASN A 53 0.18 19.84 6.37
C ASN A 53 1.34 20.22 7.32
N PRO A 54 2.47 20.74 6.82
CA PRO A 54 3.64 21.06 7.66
C PRO A 54 3.32 22.03 8.81
N LYS A 55 2.56 23.09 8.53
CA LYS A 55 2.17 24.09 9.53
C LYS A 55 1.37 23.47 10.68
N LEU A 56 0.45 22.55 10.37
CA LEU A 56 -0.33 21.84 11.38
C LEU A 56 0.53 20.84 12.16
N SER A 57 1.49 20.18 11.51
CA SER A 57 2.45 19.28 12.18
C SER A 57 3.24 20.00 13.28
N ILE A 58 3.80 21.17 12.97
CA ILE A 58 4.51 22.02 13.93
C ILE A 58 3.60 22.46 15.08
N ARG A 59 2.35 22.80 14.81
CA ARG A 59 1.42 23.20 15.89
C ARG A 59 1.01 22.01 16.77
N LEU A 60 0.87 20.83 16.18
CA LEU A 60 0.55 19.61 16.91
C LEU A 60 1.73 19.14 17.77
N SER A 61 2.98 19.33 17.33
CA SER A 61 4.16 18.91 18.08
C SER A 61 4.22 19.56 19.47
N HIS A 62 3.88 20.85 19.56
CA HIS A 62 3.79 21.57 20.83
C HIS A 62 2.70 21.04 21.77
N ILE A 63 1.59 20.51 21.23
CA ILE A 63 0.48 19.96 22.03
C ILE A 63 0.77 18.54 22.47
N PHE A 64 1.38 17.74 21.60
CA PHE A 64 1.60 16.32 21.82
C PHE A 64 2.99 15.97 22.35
N ASP A 65 3.87 16.96 22.51
CA ASP A 65 5.24 16.80 23.00
C ASP A 65 6.01 15.77 22.16
N CYS A 66 6.20 16.11 20.89
CA CYS A 66 6.94 15.31 19.92
C CYS A 66 7.73 16.20 18.96
N ASP A 67 8.48 15.58 18.05
CA ASP A 67 9.20 16.30 17.00
C ASP A 67 8.22 16.98 16.01
N GLU A 68 8.64 18.12 15.46
CA GLU A 68 7.84 18.90 14.50
C GLU A 68 7.50 18.10 13.23
N GLU A 69 8.39 17.19 12.82
CA GLU A 69 8.28 16.37 11.63
C GLU A 69 7.41 15.13 11.83
N TYR A 70 7.11 14.74 13.07
CA TYR A 70 6.49 13.45 13.40
C TYR A 70 5.23 13.16 12.56
N PHE A 71 4.28 14.10 12.52
CA PHE A 71 3.03 13.91 11.78
C PHE A 71 3.24 13.97 10.26
N MET A 72 4.18 14.78 9.77
CA MET A 72 4.52 14.84 8.34
C MET A 72 5.21 13.57 7.85
N MET A 73 6.14 12.99 8.63
CA MET A 73 6.76 11.72 8.31
C MET A 73 5.74 10.59 8.25
N LEU A 74 4.78 10.59 9.19
CA LEU A 74 3.67 9.64 9.18
C LEU A 74 2.74 9.84 7.98
N GLN A 75 2.41 11.09 7.65
CA GLN A 75 1.63 11.46 6.46
C GLN A 75 2.31 10.95 5.18
N ALA A 76 3.59 11.23 4.98
CA ALA A 76 4.35 10.78 3.82
C ALA A 76 4.38 9.25 3.72
N CYS A 77 4.63 8.55 4.84
CA CYS A 77 4.59 7.09 4.87
C CYS A 77 3.21 6.52 4.51
N TYR A 78 2.13 7.16 4.98
CA TYR A 78 0.76 6.78 4.65
C TYR A 78 0.43 7.02 3.17
N GLU A 79 0.83 8.16 2.62
CA GLU A 79 0.62 8.50 1.21
C GLU A 79 1.31 7.50 0.31
N VAL A 80 2.59 7.18 0.56
CA VAL A 80 3.31 6.15 -0.21
C VAL A 80 2.58 4.80 -0.13
N LYS A 81 2.18 4.36 1.07
CA LYS A 81 1.48 3.07 1.23
C LYS A 81 0.11 3.06 0.55
N SER A 82 -0.62 4.17 0.56
CA SER A 82 -1.92 4.27 -0.11
C SER A 82 -1.78 4.30 -1.63
N GLN A 83 -0.73 4.92 -2.17
CA GLN A 83 -0.40 4.87 -3.60
C GLN A 83 0.03 3.47 -4.04
N VAL A 84 0.89 2.79 -3.28
CA VAL A 84 1.27 1.39 -3.55
C VAL A 84 0.04 0.48 -3.54
N LYS A 85 -0.92 0.70 -2.64
CA LYS A 85 -2.20 -0.04 -2.64
C LYS A 85 -3.05 0.24 -3.88
N GLN A 86 -3.08 1.48 -4.37
CA GLN A 86 -3.81 1.82 -5.60
C GLN A 86 -3.13 1.22 -6.83
N HIS A 87 -1.79 1.25 -6.90
CA HIS A 87 -1.02 0.61 -7.97
C HIS A 87 -1.13 -0.92 -7.95
N LYS A 88 -1.44 -1.56 -6.82
CA LYS A 88 -1.73 -3.01 -6.75
C LYS A 88 -3.01 -3.41 -7.49
N ASN A 89 -3.86 -2.47 -7.90
CA ASN A 89 -5.04 -2.75 -8.73
C ASN A 89 -4.75 -2.75 -10.23
N ILE A 90 -3.48 -2.70 -10.63
CA ILE A 90 -3.09 -2.91 -12.02
C ILE A 90 -3.30 -4.40 -12.33
N THR A 91 -4.18 -4.70 -13.29
CA THR A 91 -4.47 -6.05 -13.76
C THR A 91 -4.22 -6.14 -15.26
N PRO A 92 -3.86 -7.32 -15.79
CA PRO A 92 -3.89 -7.54 -17.22
C PRO A 92 -5.33 -7.44 -17.73
N ASP A 93 -5.50 -7.47 -19.04
CA ASP A 93 -6.79 -7.63 -19.67
C ASP A 93 -7.38 -9.00 -19.31
N LEU A 94 -8.22 -9.01 -18.27
CA LEU A 94 -8.85 -10.23 -17.75
C LEU A 94 -9.78 -10.90 -18.76
N SER A 95 -10.21 -10.20 -19.83
CA SER A 95 -11.00 -10.81 -20.90
C SER A 95 -10.19 -11.84 -21.70
N LYS A 96 -8.86 -11.69 -21.71
CA LYS A 96 -7.94 -12.59 -22.42
C LYS A 96 -7.41 -13.74 -21.55
N ILE A 97 -7.76 -13.80 -20.26
CA ILE A 97 -7.27 -14.81 -19.32
C ILE A 97 -8.41 -15.68 -18.81
N ARG A 98 -8.36 -16.99 -19.10
CA ARG A 98 -9.38 -17.92 -18.61
C ARG A 98 -9.22 -18.17 -17.12
N LYS A 99 -10.32 -17.97 -16.39
CA LYS A 99 -10.38 -18.19 -14.92
C LYS A 99 -9.97 -19.61 -14.50
N ILE A 100 -10.15 -20.61 -15.36
CA ILE A 100 -9.80 -22.02 -15.07
C ILE A 100 -8.32 -22.21 -14.76
N LEU A 101 -7.43 -21.33 -15.25
CA LEU A 101 -6.01 -21.39 -14.92
C LEU A 101 -5.76 -21.22 -13.41
N PHE A 102 -6.65 -20.52 -12.71
CA PHE A 102 -6.57 -20.20 -11.29
C PHE A 102 -7.69 -20.87 -10.49
N TRP A 103 -8.05 -22.11 -10.82
CA TRP A 103 -9.16 -22.83 -10.18
C TRP A 103 -9.05 -22.96 -8.65
N ASP A 104 -7.82 -22.90 -8.11
CA ASP A 104 -7.46 -22.97 -6.69
C ASP A 104 -7.43 -21.59 -6.00
N THR A 105 -7.65 -20.48 -6.73
CA THR A 105 -7.54 -19.12 -6.21
C THR A 105 -8.75 -18.28 -6.61
N ASP A 106 -9.23 -17.39 -5.73
CA ASP A 106 -10.25 -16.41 -6.09
C ASP A 106 -9.68 -15.40 -7.11
N PHE A 107 -10.04 -15.60 -8.39
CA PHE A 107 -9.57 -14.81 -9.52
C PHE A 107 -9.77 -13.30 -9.33
N SER A 108 -10.83 -12.88 -8.64
CA SER A 108 -11.14 -11.46 -8.41
C SER A 108 -10.21 -10.79 -7.39
N LYS A 109 -9.50 -11.57 -6.59
CA LYS A 109 -8.63 -11.11 -5.51
C LYS A 109 -7.14 -11.36 -5.77
N ILE A 110 -6.79 -11.81 -6.98
CA ILE A 110 -5.39 -12.01 -7.36
C ILE A 110 -4.67 -10.65 -7.36
N ASP A 111 -3.62 -10.53 -6.55
CA ASP A 111 -2.67 -9.42 -6.62
C ASP A 111 -1.67 -9.72 -7.74
N TRP A 112 -1.95 -9.19 -8.94
CA TRP A 112 -1.19 -9.46 -10.16
C TRP A 112 0.25 -8.96 -10.07
N VAL A 113 0.53 -7.95 -9.25
CA VAL A 113 1.89 -7.46 -9.05
C VAL A 113 2.64 -8.33 -8.05
N ARG A 114 2.04 -8.60 -6.89
CA ARG A 114 2.69 -9.37 -5.82
C ARG A 114 2.97 -10.82 -6.20
N ASN A 115 2.05 -11.43 -6.96
CA ASN A 115 2.12 -12.85 -7.31
C ASN A 115 2.69 -13.08 -8.72
N GLN A 116 3.40 -12.09 -9.28
CA GLN A 116 3.92 -12.09 -10.65
C GLN A 116 4.61 -13.41 -11.04
N SER A 117 5.59 -13.88 -10.27
CA SER A 117 6.34 -15.11 -10.56
C SER A 117 5.41 -16.33 -10.70
N ALA A 118 4.51 -16.54 -9.74
CA ALA A 118 3.56 -17.66 -9.76
C ALA A 118 2.56 -17.56 -10.92
N ILE A 119 2.13 -16.34 -11.28
CA ILE A 119 1.21 -16.08 -12.39
C ILE A 119 1.90 -16.37 -13.72
N ILE A 120 3.11 -15.83 -13.94
CA ILE A 120 3.89 -16.05 -15.16
C ILE A 120 4.11 -17.54 -15.34
N LYS A 121 4.66 -18.23 -14.33
CA LYS A 121 4.91 -19.67 -14.39
C LYS A 121 3.66 -20.46 -14.78
N ARG A 122 2.54 -20.21 -14.09
CA ARG A 122 1.27 -20.90 -14.33
C ARG A 122 0.72 -20.69 -15.74
N ILE A 123 0.80 -19.47 -16.27
CA ILE A 123 0.29 -19.15 -17.61
C ILE A 123 1.21 -19.70 -18.69
N PHE A 124 2.53 -19.72 -18.49
CA PHE A 124 3.46 -20.34 -19.43
C PHE A 124 3.34 -21.88 -19.43
N GLU A 125 3.03 -22.50 -18.30
CA GLU A 125 2.85 -23.95 -18.19
C GLU A 125 1.53 -24.46 -18.78
N ARG A 126 0.43 -23.70 -18.63
CA ARG A 126 -0.94 -24.20 -18.88
C ARG A 126 -1.80 -23.29 -19.78
N GLY A 127 -1.32 -22.09 -20.08
CA GLY A 127 -2.04 -21.10 -20.88
C GLY A 127 -1.90 -21.32 -22.38
N ASN A 128 -2.73 -20.62 -23.14
CA ASN A 128 -2.67 -20.56 -24.60
C ASN A 128 -1.87 -19.35 -25.08
N GLU A 129 -1.66 -19.22 -26.39
CA GLU A 129 -0.88 -18.11 -26.97
C GLU A 129 -1.45 -16.72 -26.64
N MET A 130 -2.77 -16.58 -26.56
CA MET A 130 -3.42 -15.30 -26.25
C MET A 130 -3.12 -14.87 -24.81
N GLU A 131 -3.21 -15.82 -23.87
CA GLU A 131 -2.92 -15.63 -22.46
C GLU A 131 -1.45 -15.28 -22.25
N ILE A 132 -0.55 -15.99 -22.94
CA ILE A 132 0.90 -15.73 -22.89
C ILE A 132 1.22 -14.32 -23.43
N LYS A 133 0.66 -13.95 -24.60
CA LYS A 133 0.86 -12.61 -25.20
C LYS A 133 0.37 -11.49 -24.28
N GLU A 134 -0.78 -11.68 -23.63
CA GLU A 134 -1.30 -10.70 -22.67
C GLU A 134 -0.38 -10.54 -21.46
N ILE A 135 0.11 -11.64 -20.89
CA ILE A 135 1.03 -11.61 -19.74
C ILE A 135 2.37 -10.96 -20.09
N ILE A 136 2.90 -11.22 -21.29
CA ILE A 136 4.10 -10.52 -21.79
C ILE A 136 3.83 -9.02 -21.93
N SER A 137 2.67 -8.63 -22.48
CA SER A 137 2.29 -7.22 -22.61
C SER A 137 2.12 -6.54 -21.26
N PHE A 138 1.62 -7.26 -20.25
CA PHE A 138 1.33 -6.72 -18.93
C PHE A 138 2.57 -6.54 -18.06
N TYR A 139 3.45 -7.55 -17.98
CA TYR A 139 4.67 -7.49 -17.16
C TYR A 139 5.90 -6.95 -17.91
N GLY A 140 5.88 -6.96 -19.24
CA GLY A 140 7.01 -6.60 -20.09
C GLY A 140 8.00 -7.75 -20.32
N GLU A 141 8.72 -7.69 -21.43
CA GLU A 141 9.65 -8.77 -21.84
C GLU A 141 10.79 -9.00 -20.85
N GLU A 142 11.37 -7.95 -20.28
CA GLU A 142 12.50 -8.08 -19.35
C GLU A 142 12.13 -8.88 -18.10
N ALA A 143 10.94 -8.61 -17.57
CA ALA A 143 10.43 -9.28 -16.38
C ALA A 143 10.17 -10.77 -16.64
N ILE A 144 9.63 -11.10 -17.82
CA ILE A 144 9.37 -12.48 -18.25
C ILE A 144 10.69 -13.23 -18.45
N ARG A 145 11.68 -12.63 -19.14
CA ARG A 145 12.98 -13.26 -19.38
C ARG A 145 13.68 -13.62 -18.08
N LYS A 146 13.68 -12.71 -17.10
CA LYS A 146 14.27 -12.95 -15.78
C LYS A 146 13.60 -14.13 -15.06
N GLU A 147 12.28 -14.22 -15.15
CA GLU A 147 11.52 -15.30 -14.52
C GLU A 147 11.80 -16.65 -15.21
N LEU A 148 11.86 -16.68 -16.54
CA LEU A 148 12.15 -17.90 -17.31
C LEU A 148 13.55 -18.45 -17.02
N ILE A 149 14.57 -17.59 -16.93
CA ILE A 149 15.93 -17.98 -16.53
C ILE A 149 15.91 -18.61 -15.13
N THR A 150 15.18 -17.99 -14.19
CA THR A 150 15.06 -18.50 -12.81
C THR A 150 14.38 -19.88 -12.78
N ILE A 151 13.40 -20.11 -13.66
CA ILE A 151 12.73 -21.41 -13.79
C ILE A 151 13.69 -22.47 -14.33
N GLU A 152 14.45 -22.17 -15.38
CA GLU A 152 15.46 -23.08 -15.95
C GLU A 152 16.53 -23.46 -14.92
N GLU A 153 17.06 -22.48 -14.16
CA GLU A 153 18.05 -22.72 -13.11
C GLU A 153 17.52 -23.64 -11.98
N ASN A 154 16.24 -23.52 -11.63
CA ASN A 154 15.62 -24.36 -10.59
C ASN A 154 15.39 -25.79 -11.08
N ILE A 155 14.93 -25.97 -12.33
CA ILE A 155 14.79 -27.30 -12.94
C ILE A 155 16.15 -28.00 -12.97
N GLN A 156 17.21 -27.28 -13.32
CA GLN A 156 18.55 -27.86 -13.44
C GLN A 156 19.15 -28.26 -12.08
N LYS A 157 18.78 -27.58 -10.98
CA LYS A 157 19.14 -28.01 -9.61
C LYS A 157 18.41 -29.27 -9.17
N ASP A 158 17.12 -29.38 -9.49
CA ASP A 158 16.30 -30.53 -9.10
C ASP A 158 16.67 -31.81 -9.88
N LEU A 159 17.34 -31.71 -11.04
CA LEU A 159 17.87 -32.87 -11.78
C LEU A 159 19.25 -33.35 -11.31
N ILE A 160 19.95 -32.58 -10.46
CA ILE A 160 21.33 -32.90 -10.00
C ILE A 160 21.31 -33.50 -8.57
N LEU A 161 20.14 -33.57 -7.92
CA LEU A 161 19.88 -34.23 -6.65
C LEU A 161 19.27 -35.63 -6.86
#